data_AF-A0A955DSN0-F1
#
_entry.id   AF-A0A955DSN0-F1
#
_cell.length_a   1.000
_cell.length_b   1.000
_cell.length_c   1.000
_cell.angle_alpha   90.00
_cell.angle_beta   90.00
_cell.angle_gamma   90.00
#
_symmetry.space_group_name_H-M   'P 1'
#
loop_
_entity.id
_entity.type
_entity.pdbx_description
1 polymer ?
#
loop_
_entity_poly.entity_id
_entity_poly.type
_entity_poly.pdbx_seq_one_letter_code
_entity_poly.pdbx_strand_id
1 'polypeptide(L)'
;ANGVNGAYGVPADNPFVNAPGLDEIFAYGLRNPFRFSFHPDTGALIVSDVGQNDVEEVNVVQAGDNLGWRLKEGSPRFVPNGAGSGFVTSNMDGLPGDLVDPVIEYDHDEGISIIGGHVYRGTEIDGLQGRYVFADFSLGFFFPRGRLFHGDLTTGEIRTLKVTIRDEPLGLFVKGFGEDAAGNLYLCAGVNLGPFGTNGNVYRIVPACPVDFAPDRELNIFDVIEFLGLFDAQDPLADFNGDTVFDIFDVTAFLEAFAIGC
;
A
#
# COMPACT_ATOMS: atom_id res chain seq x y z
N ALA A 1 -13.34 14.37 30.29
CA ALA A 1 -13.06 13.71 31.59
C ALA A 1 -11.55 13.46 31.69
N ASN A 2 -11.03 12.89 32.78
CA ASN A 2 -9.68 12.30 32.76
C ASN A 2 -9.83 10.78 32.57
N GLY A 3 -8.85 10.14 31.95
CA GLY A 3 -8.83 8.68 31.82
C GLY A 3 -8.80 8.01 33.19
N VAL A 4 -9.12 6.72 33.23
CA VAL A 4 -9.30 5.96 34.50
C VAL A 4 -8.08 6.05 35.44
N ASN A 5 -6.87 6.20 34.90
CA ASN A 5 -5.63 6.34 35.68
C ASN A 5 -5.19 7.79 35.97
N GLY A 6 -5.93 8.78 35.47
CA GLY A 6 -5.63 10.22 35.64
C GLY A 6 -4.41 10.74 34.87
N ALA A 7 -3.77 9.92 34.03
CA ALA A 7 -2.53 10.29 33.33
C ALA A 7 -2.76 11.00 31.98
N TYR A 8 -3.99 11.02 31.48
CA TYR A 8 -4.39 11.67 30.23
C TYR A 8 -5.81 12.23 30.34
N GLY A 9 -6.11 13.24 29.52
CA GLY A 9 -7.45 13.78 29.36
C GLY A 9 -8.24 13.00 28.31
N VAL A 10 -9.54 12.83 28.54
CA VAL A 10 -10.49 12.34 27.54
C VAL A 10 -11.24 13.56 26.98
N PRO A 11 -11.15 13.81 25.66
CA PRO A 11 -11.90 14.88 25.01
C PRO A 11 -13.38 14.81 25.33
N ALA A 12 -14.01 15.94 25.60
CA ALA A 12 -15.42 15.98 26.01
C ALA A 12 -16.39 15.61 24.88
N ASP A 13 -15.90 15.70 23.64
CA ASP A 13 -16.56 15.38 22.38
C ASP A 13 -16.24 13.95 21.88
N ASN A 14 -15.55 13.13 22.67
CA ASN A 14 -15.31 11.72 22.29
C ASN A 14 -16.66 10.96 22.27
N PRO A 15 -16.89 10.05 21.29
CA PRO A 15 -18.23 9.57 20.96
C PRO A 15 -18.86 8.68 22.04
N PHE A 16 -18.03 8.13 22.94
CA PHE A 16 -18.49 7.27 24.02
C PHE A 16 -18.61 7.97 25.37
N VAL A 17 -18.31 9.27 25.44
CA VAL A 17 -18.53 10.07 26.65
C VAL A 17 -20.03 10.15 26.94
N ASN A 18 -20.44 9.62 28.10
CA ASN A 18 -21.85 9.46 28.50
C ASN A 18 -22.66 8.47 27.63
N ALA A 19 -22.00 7.56 26.92
CA ALA A 19 -22.63 6.47 26.19
C ALA A 19 -22.11 5.10 26.68
N PRO A 20 -22.75 3.97 26.34
CA PRO A 20 -22.26 2.65 26.69
C PRO A 20 -20.90 2.38 26.04
N GLY A 21 -19.85 2.19 26.84
CA GLY A 21 -18.49 1.98 26.38
C GLY A 21 -17.48 2.57 27.35
N LEU A 22 -16.20 2.54 26.96
CA LEU A 22 -15.17 3.33 27.63
C LEU A 22 -15.11 4.69 26.96
N ASP A 23 -15.05 5.76 27.76
CA ASP A 23 -15.00 7.14 27.27
C ASP A 23 -13.82 7.37 26.31
N GLU A 24 -12.78 6.53 26.36
CA GLU A 24 -11.59 6.57 25.52
C GLU A 24 -11.78 6.03 24.09
N ILE A 25 -12.84 5.27 23.83
CA ILE A 25 -13.06 4.66 22.51
C ILE A 25 -13.33 5.78 21.49
N PHE A 26 -12.60 5.77 20.38
CA PHE A 26 -12.85 6.68 19.24
C PHE A 26 -13.67 5.98 18.16
N ALA A 27 -13.30 4.75 17.81
CA ALA A 27 -14.00 3.85 16.91
C ALA A 27 -13.78 2.41 17.37
N TYR A 28 -14.60 1.47 16.87
CA TYR A 28 -14.53 0.06 17.23
C TYR A 28 -14.88 -0.83 16.02
N GLY A 29 -14.84 -2.15 16.21
CA GLY A 29 -15.10 -3.10 15.13
C GLY A 29 -13.92 -3.32 14.19
N LEU A 30 -12.69 -3.07 14.65
CA LEU A 30 -11.45 -3.49 13.98
C LEU A 30 -11.05 -4.91 14.41
N ARG A 31 -10.35 -5.66 13.55
CA ARG A 31 -9.79 -6.98 13.85
C ARG A 31 -8.36 -6.89 14.37
N ASN A 32 -7.46 -6.44 13.52
CA ASN A 32 -6.01 -6.44 13.70
C ASN A 32 -5.40 -5.22 12.97
N PRO A 33 -5.71 -3.99 13.44
CA PRO A 33 -5.20 -2.77 12.83
C PRO A 33 -3.68 -2.74 12.96
N PHE A 34 -2.98 -2.83 11.83
CA PHE A 34 -1.52 -3.00 11.83
C PHE A 34 -0.78 -1.66 11.82
N ARG A 35 -1.13 -0.78 10.87
CA ARG A 35 -0.65 0.62 10.84
C ARG A 35 -1.79 1.55 10.45
N PHE A 36 -1.62 2.81 10.84
CA PHE A 36 -2.48 3.90 10.46
C PHE A 36 -1.64 5.13 10.12
N SER A 37 -2.24 6.03 9.35
CA SER A 37 -1.70 7.35 9.05
C SER A 37 -2.82 8.38 9.06
N PHE A 38 -2.46 9.65 8.92
CA PHE A 38 -3.43 10.73 8.82
C PHE A 38 -3.32 11.37 7.44
N HIS A 39 -4.47 11.63 6.82
CA HIS A 39 -4.50 12.40 5.59
C HIS A 39 -3.95 13.81 5.88
N PRO A 40 -2.89 14.27 5.20
CA PRO A 40 -2.13 15.47 5.60
C PRO A 40 -2.95 16.76 5.53
N ASP A 41 -3.90 16.86 4.59
CA ASP A 41 -4.70 18.09 4.44
C ASP A 41 -5.98 18.12 5.28
N THR A 42 -6.57 16.96 5.58
CA THR A 42 -7.89 16.86 6.22
C THR A 42 -7.80 16.38 7.66
N GLY A 43 -6.67 15.79 8.05
CA GLY A 43 -6.49 15.13 9.35
C GLY A 43 -7.30 13.83 9.50
N ALA A 44 -7.90 13.31 8.42
CA ALA A 44 -8.68 12.08 8.47
C ALA A 44 -7.78 10.90 8.88
N LEU A 45 -8.22 10.10 9.85
CA LEU A 45 -7.53 8.89 10.29
C LEU A 45 -7.75 7.78 9.25
N ILE A 46 -6.66 7.22 8.73
CA ILE A 46 -6.66 6.11 7.77
C ILE A 46 -6.07 4.90 8.47
N VAL A 47 -6.85 3.83 8.64
CA VAL A 47 -6.43 2.60 9.33
C VAL A 47 -6.40 1.44 8.35
N SER A 48 -5.27 0.75 8.27
CA SER A 48 -5.18 -0.53 7.56
C SER A 48 -5.37 -1.66 8.55
N ASP A 49 -6.33 -2.54 8.26
CA ASP A 49 -6.74 -3.62 9.14
C ASP A 49 -6.55 -4.96 8.43
N VAL A 50 -5.87 -5.89 9.12
CA VAL A 50 -5.54 -7.19 8.56
C VAL A 50 -6.71 -8.14 8.72
N GLY A 51 -7.16 -8.72 7.62
CA GLY A 51 -8.21 -9.73 7.54
C GLY A 51 -7.95 -10.97 8.38
N GLN A 52 -8.99 -11.76 8.65
CA GLN A 52 -8.79 -13.06 9.27
C GLN A 52 -8.33 -14.12 8.28
N ASN A 53 -9.02 -14.25 7.14
CA ASN A 53 -8.77 -15.32 6.18
C ASN A 53 -8.89 -14.90 4.72
N ASP A 54 -9.69 -13.89 4.39
CA ASP A 54 -10.12 -13.65 3.01
C ASP A 54 -9.87 -12.23 2.49
N VAL A 55 -10.00 -11.19 3.32
CA VAL A 55 -10.03 -9.79 2.85
C VAL A 55 -9.18 -8.87 3.71
N GLU A 56 -8.30 -8.11 3.06
CA GLU A 56 -7.52 -7.03 3.63
C GLU A 56 -8.22 -5.67 3.39
N GLU A 57 -8.10 -4.72 4.32
CA GLU A 57 -8.90 -3.49 4.23
C GLU A 57 -8.18 -2.20 4.66
N VAL A 58 -8.65 -1.07 4.09
CA VAL A 58 -8.29 0.30 4.47
C VAL A 58 -9.56 1.08 4.79
N ASN A 59 -9.60 1.62 6.01
CA ASN A 59 -10.72 2.37 6.56
C ASN A 59 -10.35 3.85 6.69
N VAL A 60 -11.26 4.76 6.30
CA VAL A 60 -11.18 6.18 6.66
C VAL A 60 -12.12 6.39 7.85
N VAL A 61 -11.54 6.48 9.04
CA VAL A 61 -12.25 6.33 10.31
C VAL A 61 -12.77 7.66 10.84
N GLN A 62 -14.04 7.67 11.25
CA GLN A 62 -14.71 8.76 11.94
C GLN A 62 -15.01 8.41 13.40
N ALA A 63 -15.30 9.44 14.18
CA ALA A 63 -15.67 9.28 15.59
C ALA A 63 -16.99 8.51 15.72
N GLY A 64 -16.95 7.36 16.40
CA GLY A 64 -18.10 6.52 16.71
C GLY A 64 -18.29 5.36 15.74
N ASP A 65 -17.47 5.27 14.68
CA ASP A 65 -17.59 4.22 13.68
C ASP A 65 -17.54 2.83 14.29
N ASN A 66 -18.42 1.97 13.77
CA ASN A 66 -18.39 0.54 13.94
C ASN A 66 -17.94 -0.11 12.63
N LEU A 67 -16.67 -0.50 12.55
CA LEU A 67 -16.05 -1.09 11.36
C LEU A 67 -16.39 -2.58 11.18
N GLY A 68 -17.34 -3.08 11.97
CA GLY A 68 -18.06 -4.31 11.66
C GLY A 68 -17.41 -5.61 12.13
N TRP A 69 -16.14 -5.64 12.51
CA TRP A 69 -15.54 -6.88 13.05
C TRP A 69 -16.23 -7.31 14.35
N ARG A 70 -16.66 -8.57 14.51
CA ARG A 70 -16.44 -9.74 13.63
C ARG A 70 -17.65 -10.17 12.79
N LEU A 71 -18.59 -9.27 12.54
CA LEU A 71 -19.73 -9.52 11.65
C LEU A 71 -19.36 -9.37 10.16
N LYS A 72 -18.35 -8.55 9.88
CA LYS A 72 -17.78 -8.30 8.54
C LYS A 72 -16.28 -8.56 8.52
N GLU A 73 -15.77 -8.86 7.34
CA GLU A 73 -14.34 -8.90 6.98
C GLU A 73 -14.27 -8.27 5.59
N GLY A 74 -13.83 -7.02 5.50
CA GLY A 74 -14.16 -6.15 4.38
C GLY A 74 -15.65 -5.74 4.36
N SER A 75 -16.16 -5.48 3.16
CA SER A 75 -17.58 -5.25 2.85
C SER A 75 -18.45 -6.52 2.91
N PRO A 76 -17.94 -7.75 2.71
CA PRO A 76 -18.71 -8.97 2.90
C PRO A 76 -19.03 -9.29 4.37
N ARG A 77 -20.01 -10.17 4.57
CA ARG A 77 -20.27 -10.77 5.88
C ARG A 77 -19.24 -11.83 6.20
N PHE A 78 -18.71 -11.81 7.43
CA PHE A 78 -17.88 -12.89 7.96
C PHE A 78 -18.72 -13.97 8.67
N VAL A 79 -18.44 -15.24 8.36
CA VAL A 79 -19.07 -16.40 8.99
C VAL A 79 -18.00 -17.22 9.74
N PRO A 80 -18.08 -17.31 11.08
CA PRO A 80 -17.13 -18.10 11.85
C PRO A 80 -17.36 -19.61 11.67
N ASN A 81 -16.29 -20.39 11.64
CA ASN A 81 -16.32 -21.84 11.45
C ASN A 81 -15.75 -22.61 12.65
N GLY A 82 -16.27 -22.30 13.85
CA GLY A 82 -15.77 -22.89 15.10
C GLY A 82 -14.29 -22.56 15.33
N ALA A 83 -13.45 -23.59 15.43
CA ALA A 83 -11.99 -23.46 15.55
C ALA A 83 -11.26 -23.49 14.19
N GLY A 84 -11.98 -23.72 13.09
CA GLY A 84 -11.43 -23.67 11.73
C GLY A 84 -11.43 -22.25 11.16
N SER A 85 -10.89 -22.11 9.94
CA SER A 85 -10.96 -20.87 9.19
C SER A 85 -12.42 -20.51 8.92
N GLY A 86 -12.82 -19.31 9.32
CA GLY A 86 -14.08 -18.71 8.88
C GLY A 86 -14.01 -18.34 7.40
N PHE A 87 -15.11 -17.83 6.86
CA PHE A 87 -15.20 -17.45 5.46
C PHE A 87 -16.13 -16.25 5.26
N VAL A 88 -15.93 -15.53 4.16
CA VAL A 88 -16.84 -14.45 3.74
C VAL A 88 -18.00 -14.92 2.86
N THR A 89 -19.12 -14.20 2.91
CA THR A 89 -20.31 -14.44 2.07
C THR A 89 -20.99 -13.14 1.65
N SER A 90 -21.64 -13.17 0.49
CA SER A 90 -22.49 -12.07 -0.01
C SER A 90 -23.87 -11.99 0.67
N ASN A 91 -24.21 -12.95 1.55
CA ASN A 91 -25.46 -12.88 2.31
C ASN A 91 -25.33 -11.91 3.50
N MET A 92 -25.94 -10.74 3.38
CA MET A 92 -25.92 -9.66 4.38
C MET A 92 -27.08 -9.70 5.40
N ASP A 93 -27.90 -10.75 5.40
CA ASP A 93 -29.10 -10.83 6.23
C ASP A 93 -28.80 -10.73 7.72
N GLY A 94 -29.50 -9.82 8.40
CA GLY A 94 -29.45 -9.64 9.85
C GLY A 94 -28.23 -8.85 10.35
N LEU A 95 -27.42 -8.27 9.45
CA LEU A 95 -26.38 -7.33 9.85
C LEU A 95 -26.99 -6.00 10.32
N PRO A 96 -26.42 -5.35 11.35
CA PRO A 96 -26.76 -3.99 11.71
C PRO A 96 -26.55 -3.03 10.53
N GLY A 97 -27.41 -2.02 10.41
CA GLY A 97 -27.35 -1.05 9.31
C GLY A 97 -26.34 0.09 9.54
N ASP A 98 -25.70 0.14 10.70
CA ASP A 98 -24.73 1.16 11.13
C ASP A 98 -23.28 0.68 11.03
N LEU A 99 -23.03 -0.48 10.40
CA LEU A 99 -21.67 -0.92 10.09
C LEU A 99 -21.10 -0.07 8.97
N VAL A 100 -19.84 0.31 9.11
CA VAL A 100 -19.09 1.12 8.13
C VAL A 100 -18.17 0.20 7.33
N ASP A 101 -18.28 0.29 6.01
CA ASP A 101 -17.50 -0.50 5.07
C ASP A 101 -16.14 0.16 4.83
N PRO A 102 -15.09 -0.62 4.52
CA PRO A 102 -13.81 -0.04 4.16
C PRO A 102 -13.89 0.71 2.84
N VAL A 103 -12.99 1.67 2.66
CA VAL A 103 -12.88 2.45 1.43
C VAL A 103 -12.12 1.68 0.36
N ILE A 104 -11.12 0.89 0.75
CA ILE A 104 -10.36 0.00 -0.13
C ILE A 104 -10.34 -1.38 0.52
N GLU A 105 -10.55 -2.40 -0.30
CA GLU A 105 -10.41 -3.79 0.09
C GLU A 105 -9.86 -4.62 -1.06
N TYR A 106 -9.19 -5.73 -0.73
CA TYR A 106 -8.72 -6.72 -1.69
C TYR A 106 -8.64 -8.10 -1.04
N ASP A 107 -8.77 -9.15 -1.84
CA ASP A 107 -8.76 -10.51 -1.33
C ASP A 107 -7.34 -11.08 -1.17
N HIS A 108 -7.26 -12.29 -0.62
CA HIS A 108 -5.99 -12.96 -0.39
C HIS A 108 -5.30 -13.53 -1.64
N ASP A 109 -5.87 -13.36 -2.84
CA ASP A 109 -5.12 -13.60 -4.08
C ASP A 109 -4.15 -12.43 -4.34
N GLU A 110 -4.47 -11.24 -3.84
CA GLU A 110 -3.67 -10.03 -4.05
C GLU A 110 -2.63 -9.76 -2.94
N GLY A 111 -2.84 -10.28 -1.73
CA GLY A 111 -1.96 -10.11 -0.55
C GLY A 111 -2.35 -11.02 0.61
N ILE A 112 -1.64 -11.03 1.75
CA ILE A 112 -2.04 -11.84 2.92
C ILE A 112 -1.90 -11.11 4.26
N SER A 113 -1.46 -9.85 4.22
CA SER A 113 -1.39 -8.98 5.40
C SER A 113 -1.08 -7.56 4.95
N ILE A 114 -2.09 -6.68 4.97
CA ILE A 114 -1.88 -5.27 4.69
C ILE A 114 -0.94 -4.65 5.72
N ILE A 115 0.07 -3.92 5.23
CA ILE A 115 1.05 -3.22 6.07
C ILE A 115 0.59 -1.79 6.37
N GLY A 116 -0.25 -1.23 5.51
CA GLY A 116 -0.64 0.18 5.53
C GLY A 116 0.30 1.09 4.76
N GLY A 117 0.04 2.40 4.82
CA GLY A 117 0.60 3.36 3.90
C GLY A 117 0.35 4.82 4.26
N HIS A 118 0.59 5.69 3.28
CA HIS A 118 0.52 7.15 3.42
C HIS A 118 -0.09 7.78 2.17
N VAL A 119 -0.71 8.95 2.31
CA VAL A 119 -1.13 9.77 1.16
C VAL A 119 0.09 10.46 0.57
N TYR A 120 0.38 10.23 -0.70
CA TYR A 120 1.57 10.78 -1.34
C TYR A 120 1.45 12.29 -1.56
N ARG A 121 2.45 13.03 -1.06
CA ARG A 121 2.59 14.49 -1.19
C ARG A 121 3.98 14.95 -1.64
N GLY A 122 4.90 14.02 -1.89
CA GLY A 122 6.20 14.33 -2.50
C GLY A 122 6.03 14.89 -3.90
N THR A 123 7.04 15.54 -4.47
CA THR A 123 6.90 16.24 -5.78
C THR A 123 7.49 15.49 -6.97
N GLU A 124 8.05 14.29 -6.75
CA GLU A 124 8.80 13.57 -7.78
C GLU A 124 7.92 12.65 -8.63
N ILE A 125 6.81 12.14 -8.09
CA ILE A 125 5.92 11.18 -8.76
C ILE A 125 4.55 11.79 -8.96
N ASP A 126 4.38 12.59 -10.02
CA ASP A 126 3.14 13.32 -10.31
C ASP A 126 1.88 12.44 -10.35
N GLY A 127 2.01 11.23 -10.89
CA GLY A 127 0.89 10.27 -10.99
C GLY A 127 0.34 9.78 -9.64
N LEU A 128 1.07 10.00 -8.54
CA LEU A 128 0.66 9.57 -7.19
C LEU A 128 0.10 10.71 -6.33
N GLN A 129 0.09 11.96 -6.79
CA GLN A 129 -0.40 13.09 -5.98
C GLN A 129 -1.77 12.82 -5.36
N GLY A 130 -1.85 12.86 -4.02
CA GLY A 130 -3.09 12.64 -3.27
C GLY A 130 -3.59 11.20 -3.24
N ARG A 131 -2.90 10.25 -3.89
CA ARG A 131 -3.21 8.81 -3.78
C ARG A 131 -2.71 8.26 -2.47
N TYR A 132 -3.46 7.35 -1.86
CA TYR A 132 -2.98 6.56 -0.74
C TYR A 132 -2.11 5.43 -1.26
N VAL A 133 -0.81 5.47 -0.97
CA VAL A 133 0.16 4.46 -1.38
C VAL A 133 0.43 3.54 -0.20
N PHE A 134 0.22 2.25 -0.39
CA PHE A 134 0.28 1.24 0.67
C PHE A 134 0.89 -0.06 0.14
N ALA A 135 1.15 -1.00 1.05
CA ALA A 135 1.62 -2.33 0.68
C ALA A 135 0.94 -3.44 1.43
N ASP A 136 1.09 -4.61 0.84
CA ASP A 136 0.94 -5.90 1.49
C ASP A 136 2.31 -6.49 1.84
N PHE A 137 2.34 -7.21 2.96
CA PHE A 137 3.48 -7.95 3.47
C PHE A 137 4.09 -8.87 2.40
N SER A 138 3.25 -9.67 1.74
CA SER A 138 3.64 -10.69 0.75
C SER A 138 2.42 -11.36 0.12
N LEU A 139 2.61 -12.09 -0.98
CA LEU A 139 1.65 -13.09 -1.47
C LEU A 139 1.74 -14.45 -0.74
N GLY A 140 2.34 -14.50 0.45
CA GLY A 140 2.50 -15.74 1.21
C GLY A 140 3.73 -15.74 2.12
N PHE A 141 3.78 -16.69 3.05
CA PHE A 141 4.79 -16.73 4.10
C PHE A 141 6.12 -17.39 3.69
N PHE A 142 6.17 -18.10 2.56
CA PHE A 142 7.37 -18.85 2.17
C PHE A 142 8.36 -18.04 1.32
N PHE A 143 7.84 -17.19 0.44
CA PHE A 143 8.66 -16.40 -0.47
C PHE A 143 8.39 -14.91 -0.27
N PRO A 144 9.43 -14.07 -0.29
CA PRO A 144 9.30 -12.63 -0.17
C PRO A 144 8.70 -12.03 -1.45
N ARG A 145 7.37 -11.92 -1.49
CA ARG A 145 6.61 -11.41 -2.65
C ARG A 145 5.74 -10.22 -2.25
N GLY A 146 6.33 -9.27 -1.53
CA GLY A 146 5.67 -8.03 -1.14
C GLY A 146 5.16 -7.25 -2.34
N ARG A 147 4.03 -6.56 -2.15
CA ARG A 147 3.36 -5.80 -3.22
C ARG A 147 2.98 -4.42 -2.74
N LEU A 148 3.03 -3.46 -3.65
CA LEU A 148 2.60 -2.09 -3.40
C LEU A 148 1.40 -1.78 -4.27
N PHE A 149 0.57 -0.89 -3.76
CA PHE A 149 -0.64 -0.41 -4.39
C PHE A 149 -0.73 1.09 -4.20
N HIS A 150 -1.51 1.74 -5.06
CA HIS A 150 -2.01 3.07 -4.79
C HIS A 150 -3.52 3.09 -5.00
N GLY A 151 -4.21 3.88 -4.20
CA GLY A 151 -5.67 3.97 -4.28
C GLY A 151 -6.22 5.38 -4.07
N ASP A 152 -7.47 5.55 -4.46
CA ASP A 152 -8.27 6.74 -4.21
C ASP A 152 -9.14 6.52 -2.97
N LEU A 153 -8.94 7.34 -1.94
CA LEU A 153 -9.71 7.24 -0.69
C LEU A 153 -11.15 7.78 -0.80
N THR A 154 -11.57 8.28 -1.96
CA THR A 154 -12.94 8.75 -2.23
C THR A 154 -13.69 7.74 -3.08
N THR A 155 -13.04 7.19 -4.11
CA THR A 155 -13.69 6.28 -5.06
C THR A 155 -13.49 4.80 -4.74
N GLY A 156 -12.52 4.46 -3.89
CA GLY A 156 -12.12 3.09 -3.61
C GLY A 156 -11.34 2.43 -4.76
N GLU A 157 -10.98 3.18 -5.80
CA GLU A 157 -10.12 2.67 -6.89
C GLU A 157 -8.79 2.19 -6.30
N ILE A 158 -8.41 0.95 -6.62
CA ILE A 158 -7.10 0.38 -6.30
C ILE A 158 -6.36 0.04 -7.59
N ARG A 159 -5.05 0.35 -7.63
CA ARG A 159 -4.14 -0.08 -8.69
C ARG A 159 -2.87 -0.63 -8.08
N THR A 160 -2.30 -1.65 -8.70
CA THR A 160 -0.95 -2.12 -8.34
C THR A 160 0.06 -1.04 -8.68
N LEU A 161 0.91 -0.68 -7.72
CA LEU A 161 2.08 0.16 -7.93
C LEU A 161 3.28 -0.75 -8.21
N LYS A 162 3.69 -0.82 -9.47
CA LYS A 162 4.87 -1.59 -9.86
C LYS A 162 6.12 -0.90 -9.32
N VAL A 163 6.85 -1.59 -8.45
CA VAL A 163 8.16 -1.16 -7.95
C VAL A 163 9.20 -2.23 -8.23
N THR A 164 10.39 -1.79 -8.61
CA THR A 164 11.53 -2.65 -8.93
C THR A 164 12.75 -2.24 -8.11
N ILE A 165 13.67 -3.18 -7.93
CA ILE A 165 15.02 -2.91 -7.44
C ILE A 165 15.98 -3.37 -8.52
N ARG A 166 16.63 -2.41 -9.20
CA ARG A 166 17.48 -2.69 -10.38
C ARG A 166 16.71 -3.49 -11.44
N ASP A 167 15.53 -2.99 -11.77
CA ASP A 167 14.57 -3.55 -12.75
C ASP A 167 14.02 -4.95 -12.49
N GLU A 168 14.44 -5.58 -11.39
CA GLU A 168 13.87 -6.82 -10.91
C GLU A 168 12.66 -6.59 -9.99
N PRO A 169 11.69 -7.52 -9.93
CA PRO A 169 10.60 -7.47 -8.98
C PRO A 169 11.12 -7.28 -7.54
N LEU A 170 10.36 -6.55 -6.71
CA LEU A 170 10.76 -6.19 -5.35
C LEU A 170 11.43 -7.33 -4.56
N GLY A 171 10.90 -8.55 -4.62
CA GLY A 171 11.55 -9.75 -4.07
C GLY A 171 11.79 -9.70 -2.56
N LEU A 172 11.03 -8.90 -1.82
CA LEU A 172 11.18 -8.66 -0.38
C LEU A 172 9.84 -8.80 0.34
N PHE A 173 9.88 -9.21 1.61
CA PHE A 173 8.75 -9.03 2.51
C PHE A 173 8.68 -7.55 2.93
N VAL A 174 7.54 -6.91 2.74
CA VAL A 174 7.33 -5.55 3.24
C VAL A 174 7.05 -5.60 4.74
N LYS A 175 7.73 -4.77 5.53
CA LYS A 175 7.63 -4.72 7.00
C LYS A 175 7.05 -3.39 7.49
N GLY A 176 7.10 -2.36 6.66
CA GLY A 176 6.62 -1.04 7.03
C GLY A 176 6.69 -0.05 5.89
N PHE A 177 5.97 1.05 6.11
CA PHE A 177 6.00 2.26 5.31
C PHE A 177 6.47 3.43 6.17
N GLY A 178 7.06 4.43 5.52
CA GLY A 178 7.45 5.69 6.14
C GLY A 178 7.34 6.85 5.16
N GLU A 179 7.34 8.06 5.70
CA GLU A 179 7.23 9.31 4.97
C GLU A 179 8.21 10.32 5.59
N ASP A 180 8.88 11.12 4.76
CA ASP A 180 9.69 12.26 5.23
C ASP A 180 8.88 13.56 5.28
N ALA A 181 9.49 14.63 5.80
CA ALA A 181 8.82 15.94 5.89
C ALA A 181 8.51 16.59 4.53
N ALA A 182 9.05 16.06 3.42
CA ALA A 182 8.78 16.52 2.07
C ALA A 182 7.69 15.66 1.37
N GLY A 183 7.12 14.67 2.05
CA GLY A 183 6.10 13.77 1.50
C GLY A 183 6.65 12.64 0.63
N ASN A 184 7.98 12.42 0.63
CA ASN A 184 8.57 11.28 -0.05
C ASN A 184 8.33 10.01 0.75
N LEU A 185 8.06 8.91 0.05
CA LEU A 185 7.73 7.64 0.67
C LEU A 185 8.92 6.69 0.74
N TYR A 186 8.93 5.92 1.81
CA TYR A 186 9.96 4.94 2.12
C TYR A 186 9.34 3.59 2.46
N LEU A 187 10.00 2.53 2.04
CA LEU A 187 9.63 1.15 2.27
C LEU A 187 10.66 0.47 3.17
N CYS A 188 10.20 -0.07 4.30
CA CYS A 188 11.01 -0.96 5.13
C CYS A 188 10.76 -2.40 4.69
N ALA A 189 11.78 -3.10 4.18
CA ALA A 189 11.62 -4.43 3.61
C ALA A 189 12.85 -5.32 3.84
N GLY A 190 12.66 -6.64 3.75
CA GLY A 190 13.76 -7.60 3.92
C GLY A 190 13.43 -9.00 3.43
N VAL A 191 14.46 -9.84 3.30
CA VAL A 191 14.33 -11.22 2.79
C VAL A 191 13.82 -12.20 3.85
N ASN A 192 13.92 -11.86 5.13
CA ASN A 192 13.51 -12.74 6.23
C ASN A 192 12.02 -12.58 6.54
N LEU A 193 11.34 -13.69 6.82
CA LEU A 193 9.92 -13.68 7.18
C LEU A 193 9.65 -12.90 8.47
N GLY A 194 10.44 -13.13 9.51
CA GLY A 194 10.28 -12.49 10.83
C GLY A 194 11.30 -11.39 11.13
N PRO A 195 11.26 -10.81 12.34
CA PRO A 195 12.12 -9.70 12.77
C PRO A 195 13.53 -10.19 13.19
N PHE A 196 14.16 -11.04 12.38
CA PHE A 196 15.45 -11.64 12.69
C PHE A 196 16.50 -11.31 11.63
N GLY A 197 17.78 -11.38 12.02
CA GLY A 197 18.91 -11.10 11.13
C GLY A 197 19.15 -9.60 10.92
N THR A 198 19.96 -9.28 9.92
CA THR A 198 20.45 -7.92 9.64
C THR A 198 20.16 -7.45 8.22
N ASN A 199 19.24 -8.13 7.53
CA ASN A 199 18.93 -7.91 6.11
C ASN A 199 17.73 -6.96 5.90
N GLY A 200 17.35 -6.21 6.95
CA GLY A 200 16.32 -5.18 6.85
C GLY A 200 16.90 -3.94 6.16
N ASN A 201 16.18 -3.43 5.17
CA ASN A 201 16.58 -2.28 4.39
C ASN A 201 15.46 -1.24 4.39
N VAL A 202 15.85 0.03 4.22
CA VAL A 202 14.94 1.14 3.96
C VAL A 202 15.19 1.63 2.54
N TYR A 203 14.17 1.56 1.70
CA TYR A 203 14.22 2.03 0.32
C TYR A 203 13.40 3.31 0.19
N ARG A 204 13.88 4.28 -0.57
CA ARG A 204 13.06 5.42 -1.01
C ARG A 204 12.35 5.03 -2.31
N ILE A 205 11.05 5.30 -2.38
CA ILE A 205 10.27 5.15 -3.62
C ILE A 205 10.54 6.38 -4.48
N VAL A 206 11.00 6.16 -5.70
CA VAL A 206 11.37 7.19 -6.68
C VAL A 206 10.71 6.87 -8.02
N PRO A 207 10.56 7.85 -8.93
CA PRO A 207 10.14 7.58 -10.30
C PRO A 207 11.03 6.52 -10.96
N ALA A 208 10.43 5.69 -11.82
CA ALA A 208 11.22 4.84 -12.70
C ALA A 208 11.97 5.73 -13.70
N CYS A 209 13.24 5.41 -13.96
CA CYS A 209 13.98 6.03 -15.04
C CYS A 209 14.06 5.07 -16.22
N PRO A 210 13.20 5.22 -17.24
CA PRO A 210 13.11 4.25 -18.34
C PRO A 210 14.37 4.19 -19.21
N VAL A 211 15.30 5.13 -19.04
CA VAL A 211 16.53 5.26 -19.82
C VAL A 211 17.81 4.87 -19.06
N ASP A 212 17.68 4.45 -17.79
CA ASP A 212 18.78 3.94 -16.94
C ASP A 212 18.97 2.43 -17.17
N PHE A 213 19.45 2.05 -18.36
CA PHE A 213 19.63 0.64 -18.73
C PHE A 213 20.82 -0.02 -18.01
N ALA A 214 21.81 0.76 -17.60
CA ALA A 214 22.81 0.33 -16.64
C ALA A 214 22.31 0.77 -15.26
N PRO A 215 21.81 -0.11 -14.37
CA PRO A 215 21.04 0.27 -13.18
C PRO A 215 21.92 0.83 -12.05
N ASP A 216 22.62 1.92 -12.32
CA ASP A 216 23.51 2.67 -11.44
C ASP A 216 22.97 4.07 -11.11
N ARG A 217 21.87 4.50 -11.75
CA ARG A 217 21.20 5.80 -11.62
C ARG A 217 22.00 6.97 -12.17
N GLU A 218 22.97 6.72 -13.04
CA GLU A 218 23.74 7.74 -13.72
C GLU A 218 23.58 7.60 -15.22
N LEU A 219 22.81 8.49 -15.85
CA LEU A 219 22.67 8.48 -17.30
C LEU A 219 23.99 8.79 -17.99
N ASN A 220 24.58 7.78 -18.62
CA ASN A 220 25.89 7.85 -19.24
C ASN A 220 25.97 6.95 -20.48
N ILE A 221 27.18 6.78 -21.04
CA ILE A 221 27.36 6.01 -22.27
C ILE A 221 27.06 4.51 -22.09
N PHE A 222 27.15 3.98 -20.88
CA PHE A 222 26.86 2.58 -20.58
C PHE A 222 25.38 2.26 -20.79
N ASP A 223 24.45 3.17 -20.46
CA ASP A 223 23.03 2.99 -20.76
C ASP A 223 22.76 2.90 -22.25
N VAL A 224 23.43 3.74 -23.04
CA VAL A 224 23.30 3.75 -24.50
C VAL A 224 23.84 2.44 -25.08
N ILE A 225 24.97 1.96 -24.57
CA ILE A 225 25.56 0.68 -24.99
C ILE A 225 24.61 -0.48 -24.67
N GLU A 226 24.03 -0.49 -23.47
CA GLU A 226 23.12 -1.55 -23.04
C GLU A 226 21.81 -1.53 -23.84
N PHE A 227 21.20 -0.36 -24.05
CA PHE A 227 20.04 -0.18 -24.91
C PHE A 227 20.31 -0.70 -26.34
N LEU A 228 21.45 -0.34 -26.94
CA LEU A 228 21.80 -0.81 -28.28
C LEU A 228 22.00 -2.33 -28.34
N GLY A 229 22.52 -2.94 -27.27
CA GLY A 229 22.62 -4.39 -27.15
C GLY A 229 21.25 -5.08 -27.13
N LEU A 230 20.30 -4.53 -26.36
CA LEU A 230 18.92 -5.02 -26.30
C LEU A 230 18.17 -4.80 -27.62
N PHE A 231 18.39 -3.65 -28.27
CA PHE A 231 17.81 -3.33 -29.57
C PHE A 231 18.27 -4.29 -30.67
N ASP A 232 19.57 -4.62 -30.74
CA ASP A 232 20.11 -5.61 -31.67
C ASP A 232 19.55 -7.03 -31.39
N ALA A 233 19.29 -7.33 -30.11
CA ALA A 233 18.65 -8.56 -29.67
C ALA A 233 17.13 -8.61 -29.88
N GLN A 234 16.50 -7.50 -30.28
CA GLN A 234 15.04 -7.33 -30.34
C GLN A 234 14.36 -7.68 -29.00
N ASP A 235 14.99 -7.32 -27.89
CA ASP A 235 14.43 -7.50 -26.57
C ASP A 235 13.26 -6.52 -26.35
N PRO A 236 12.11 -6.94 -25.80
CA PRO A 236 10.96 -6.06 -25.56
C PRO A 236 11.26 -4.79 -24.74
N LEU A 237 12.34 -4.75 -23.95
CA LEU A 237 12.77 -3.53 -23.25
C LEU A 237 13.30 -2.44 -24.20
N ALA A 238 13.70 -2.80 -25.42
CA ALA A 238 14.16 -1.88 -26.45
C ALA A 238 13.04 -1.38 -27.39
N ASP A 239 11.80 -1.90 -27.25
CA ASP A 239 10.60 -1.38 -27.91
C ASP A 239 10.11 -0.14 -27.14
N PHE A 240 10.80 0.98 -27.36
CA PHE A 240 10.70 2.18 -26.55
C PHE A 240 9.49 3.03 -26.94
N ASN A 241 9.00 2.88 -28.17
CA ASN A 241 7.77 3.53 -28.62
C ASN A 241 6.51 2.65 -28.39
N GLY A 242 6.69 1.37 -28.06
CA GLY A 242 5.64 0.42 -27.71
C GLY A 242 4.82 -0.09 -28.90
N ASP A 243 5.34 -0.01 -30.12
CA ASP A 243 4.65 -0.41 -31.35
C ASP A 243 4.98 -1.82 -31.83
N THR A 244 5.84 -2.54 -31.10
CA THR A 244 6.33 -3.90 -31.39
C THR A 244 7.22 -4.03 -32.63
N VAL A 245 7.69 -2.92 -33.19
CA VAL A 245 8.58 -2.86 -34.35
C VAL A 245 9.89 -2.19 -33.96
N PHE A 246 10.94 -2.99 -33.82
CA PHE A 246 12.30 -2.51 -33.51
C PHE A 246 12.92 -1.74 -34.67
N ASP A 247 12.81 -0.42 -34.66
CA ASP A 247 13.34 0.45 -35.71
C ASP A 247 13.94 1.77 -35.19
N ILE A 248 14.21 2.71 -36.10
CA ILE A 248 14.85 3.99 -35.76
C ILE A 248 13.98 4.85 -34.83
N PHE A 249 12.67 4.62 -34.78
CA PHE A 249 11.76 5.36 -33.90
C PHE A 249 11.96 4.97 -32.44
N ASP A 250 12.34 3.73 -32.12
CA ASP A 250 12.73 3.35 -30.75
C ASP A 250 14.00 4.05 -30.32
N VAL A 251 15.01 4.05 -31.19
CA VAL A 251 16.29 4.71 -30.92
C VAL A 251 16.08 6.22 -30.73
N THR A 252 15.21 6.83 -31.55
CA THR A 252 14.87 8.25 -31.43
C THR A 252 14.14 8.53 -30.11
N ALA A 253 13.14 7.71 -29.75
CA ALA A 253 12.40 7.86 -28.50
C ALA A 253 13.29 7.67 -27.27
N PHE A 254 14.21 6.68 -27.29
CA PHE A 254 15.22 6.48 -26.26
C PHE A 254 16.12 7.71 -26.11
N LEU A 255 16.67 8.24 -27.21
CA LEU A 255 17.56 9.41 -27.16
C LEU A 255 16.84 10.68 -26.69
N GLU A 256 15.57 10.86 -27.05
CA GLU A 256 14.74 11.96 -26.56
C GLU A 256 14.54 11.86 -25.04
N ALA A 257 14.17 10.67 -24.54
CA ALA A 257 14.02 10.43 -23.11
C ALA A 257 15.36 10.55 -22.36
N PHE A 258 16.46 10.06 -22.93
CA PHE A 258 17.81 10.15 -22.36
C PHE A 258 18.27 11.61 -22.23
N ALA A 259 17.90 12.46 -23.19
CA ALA A 259 18.20 13.89 -23.14
C ALA A 259 17.34 14.66 -22.11
N ILE A 260 16.12 14.20 -21.84
CA ILE A 260 15.26 14.72 -20.75
C ILE A 260 15.84 14.31 -19.39
N GLY A 261 16.28 13.07 -19.28
CA GLY A 261 16.85 12.48 -18.09
C GLY A 261 15.85 11.76 -17.20
N CYS A 262 16.33 11.35 -16.03
CA CYS A 262 15.53 11.04 -14.85
C CYS A 262 15.35 12.34 -14.02
#